data_AF-A0A117LUV6-F1
#
_entry.id   AF-A0A117LUV6-F1
#
_cell.length_a   1.000
_cell.length_b   1.000
_cell.length_c   1.000
_cell.angle_alpha   90.00
_cell.angle_beta   90.00
_cell.angle_gamma   90.00
#
_symmetry.space_group_name_H-M   'P 1'
#
loop_
_entity.id
_entity.type
_entity.pdbx_description
1 polymer ?
#
loop_
_entity_poly.entity_id
_entity_poly.type
_entity_poly.pdbx_seq_one_letter_code
_entity_poly.pdbx_strand_id
1 'polypeptide(L)'
;ASQVTFITGHEDPTKPESALDWEVLSRLKGTLVILMGIKNLPAIAAALAEHGKDPATPVAIIERGLRPDQRVTVGTLADIAGKARAAGVRPPAVIVIGGVVNLYEEFAE
;
A
#
# COMPACT_ATOMS: atom_id res chain seq x y z
N ALA A 1 -4.74 15.95 3.63
CA ALA A 1 -5.81 14.92 3.66
C ALA A 1 -6.52 14.99 5.00
N SER A 2 -7.85 14.87 5.05
CA SER A 2 -8.63 14.95 6.31
C SER A 2 -9.09 13.58 6.83
N GLN A 3 -8.64 12.48 6.21
CA GLN A 3 -9.00 11.11 6.56
C GLN A 3 -7.79 10.17 6.39
N VAL A 4 -7.61 9.27 7.35
CA VAL A 4 -6.68 8.14 7.29
C VAL A 4 -7.44 6.87 7.64
N THR A 5 -7.27 5.81 6.85
CA THR A 5 -7.93 4.52 7.06
C THR A 5 -6.87 3.43 7.20
N PHE A 6 -6.95 2.65 8.29
CA PHE A 6 -6.06 1.53 8.55
C PHE A 6 -6.79 0.22 8.28
N ILE A 7 -6.17 -0.68 7.52
CA ILE A 7 -6.69 -2.02 7.24
C ILE A 7 -5.59 -3.08 7.43
N THR A 8 -6.01 -4.32 7.65
CA THR A 8 -5.12 -5.48 7.48
C THR A 8 -5.19 -5.96 6.03
N GLY A 9 -4.04 -6.14 5.39
CA GLY A 9 -3.94 -6.80 4.09
C GLY A 9 -3.79 -8.32 4.22
N HIS A 10 -3.78 -8.86 5.45
CA HIS A 10 -3.81 -10.28 5.72
C HIS A 10 -5.26 -10.71 5.96
N GLU A 11 -5.90 -11.21 4.90
CA GLU A 11 -7.16 -11.91 5.00
C GLU A 11 -6.94 -13.42 5.06
N ASP A 12 -7.85 -14.11 5.73
CA ASP A 12 -7.85 -15.57 5.82
C ASP A 12 -8.16 -16.15 4.43
N PRO A 13 -7.21 -16.89 3.80
CA PRO A 13 -7.40 -17.44 2.46
C PRO A 13 -8.49 -18.52 2.38
N THR A 14 -9.03 -18.97 3.52
CA THR A 14 -10.14 -19.94 3.57
C THR A 14 -11.52 -19.28 3.50
N LYS A 15 -11.61 -17.94 3.55
CA LYS A 15 -12.87 -17.23 3.41
C LYS A 15 -13.24 -17.04 1.92
N PRO A 16 -14.50 -17.30 1.54
CA PRO A 16 -14.94 -17.18 0.15
C PRO A 16 -15.01 -15.73 -0.34
N GLU A 17 -15.15 -14.76 0.57
CA GLU A 17 -15.23 -13.33 0.27
C GLU A 17 -14.23 -12.56 1.14
N SER A 18 -13.60 -11.56 0.53
CA SER A 18 -12.82 -10.54 1.24
C SER A 18 -13.72 -9.84 2.25
N ALA A 19 -13.26 -9.70 3.49
CA ALA A 19 -13.98 -8.92 4.50
C ALA A 19 -13.90 -7.41 4.19
N LEU A 20 -12.97 -7.01 3.33
CA LEU A 20 -12.80 -5.65 2.86
C LEU A 20 -13.63 -5.37 1.61
N ASP A 21 -14.35 -4.26 1.64
CA ASP A 21 -15.01 -3.67 0.49
C ASP A 21 -14.00 -2.82 -0.30
N TRP A 22 -13.36 -3.44 -1.31
CA TRP A 22 -12.36 -2.79 -2.16
C TRP A 22 -12.94 -1.64 -3.00
N GLU A 23 -14.24 -1.69 -3.31
CA GLU A 23 -14.94 -0.61 -4.02
C GLU A 23 -14.97 0.65 -3.16
N VAL A 24 -15.38 0.53 -1.90
CA VAL A 24 -15.39 1.66 -0.96
C VAL A 24 -13.96 2.17 -0.72
N LEU A 25 -12.99 1.27 -0.51
CA LEU A 25 -11.60 1.64 -0.26
C LEU A 25 -10.96 2.40 -1.45
N SER A 26 -11.27 1.99 -2.69
CA SER A 26 -10.76 2.65 -3.89
C SER A 26 -11.23 4.11 -3.99
N ARG A 27 -12.47 4.40 -3.54
CA ARG A 27 -13.09 5.73 -3.62
C ARG A 27 -12.65 6.68 -2.51
N LEU A 28 -11.97 6.18 -1.47
CA LEU A 28 -11.48 7.03 -0.38
C LEU A 28 -10.46 8.05 -0.93
N LYS A 29 -10.72 9.34 -0.71
CA LYS A 29 -9.81 10.44 -1.08
C LYS A 29 -8.71 10.70 -0.05
N GLY A 30 -8.75 9.98 1.07
CA GLY A 30 -7.77 10.07 2.16
C GLY A 30 -6.52 9.21 1.94
N THR A 31 -5.78 9.00 3.02
CA THR A 31 -4.63 8.08 3.04
C THR A 31 -5.10 6.69 3.45
N LEU A 32 -4.71 5.67 2.69
CA LEU A 32 -4.95 4.27 3.04
C LEU A 32 -3.64 3.67 3.57
N VAL A 33 -3.69 3.08 4.76
CA VAL A 33 -2.56 2.41 5.40
C VAL A 33 -2.88 0.93 5.56
N ILE A 34 -2.03 0.08 5.01
CA ILE A 34 -2.23 -1.36 5.01
C ILE A 34 -1.14 -2.02 5.85
N LEU A 35 -1.58 -2.69 6.91
CA LEU A 35 -0.76 -3.50 7.79
C LEU A 35 -0.75 -4.95 7.28
N MET A 36 0.37 -5.65 7.42
CA MET A 36 0.48 -7.08 7.07
C MET A 36 0.13 -7.42 5.60
N GLY A 37 0.19 -6.44 4.68
CA GLY A 37 -0.25 -6.60 3.30
C GLY A 37 0.80 -7.09 2.30
N ILE A 38 2.07 -7.23 2.67
CA ILE A 38 3.18 -7.45 1.71
C ILE A 38 2.98 -8.68 0.82
N LYS A 39 2.53 -9.81 1.40
CA LYS A 39 2.28 -11.03 0.61
C LYS A 39 1.16 -10.85 -0.42
N ASN A 40 0.17 -10.03 -0.07
CA ASN A 40 -1.04 -9.80 -0.87
C ASN A 40 -0.96 -8.51 -1.70
N LEU A 41 0.17 -7.80 -1.68
CA LEU A 41 0.34 -6.50 -2.34
C LEU A 41 -0.09 -6.51 -3.82
N PRO A 42 0.24 -7.53 -4.66
CA PRO A 42 -0.23 -7.56 -6.04
C PRO A 42 -1.76 -7.63 -6.15
N ALA A 43 -2.42 -8.45 -5.32
CA ALA A 43 -3.87 -8.61 -5.33
C ALA A 43 -4.56 -7.34 -4.82
N ILE A 44 -4.03 -6.71 -3.78
CA ILE A 44 -4.55 -5.46 -3.22
C ILE A 44 -4.44 -4.32 -4.25
N ALA A 45 -3.28 -4.18 -4.90
CA ALA A 45 -3.07 -3.15 -5.91
C ALA A 45 -4.02 -3.33 -7.11
N ALA A 46 -4.20 -4.59 -7.57
CA ALA A 46 -5.14 -4.93 -8.62
C ALA A 46 -6.58 -4.60 -8.23
N ALA A 47 -7.05 -5.04 -7.06
CA ALA A 47 -8.41 -4.77 -6.60
C ALA A 47 -8.71 -3.26 -6.49
N LEU A 48 -7.79 -2.48 -5.94
CA LEU A 48 -7.96 -1.02 -5.87
C LEU A 48 -8.06 -0.39 -7.27
N ALA A 49 -7.21 -0.81 -8.21
CA ALA A 49 -7.23 -0.30 -9.58
C ALA A 49 -8.51 -0.71 -10.34
N GLU A 50 -8.94 -1.98 -10.21
CA GLU A 50 -10.17 -2.51 -10.81
C GLU A 50 -11.41 -1.73 -10.37
N HIS A 51 -11.46 -1.31 -9.10
CA HIS A 51 -12.55 -0.50 -8.56
C HIS A 51 -12.41 1.02 -8.82
N GLY A 52 -11.42 1.44 -9.60
CA GLY A 52 -11.29 2.81 -10.10
C GLY A 52 -10.37 3.73 -9.31
N LYS A 53 -9.49 3.18 -8.45
CA LYS A 53 -8.37 3.96 -7.91
C LYS A 53 -7.42 4.30 -9.05
N ASP A 54 -6.95 5.55 -9.12
CA ASP A 54 -6.00 5.99 -10.14
C ASP A 54 -4.71 5.14 -10.08
N PRO A 55 -4.30 4.45 -11.17
CA PRO A 55 -3.06 3.69 -11.22
C PRO A 55 -1.80 4.51 -10.92
N ALA A 56 -1.84 5.83 -11.15
CA ALA A 56 -0.76 6.76 -10.81
C ALA A 56 -0.74 7.14 -9.32
N THR A 57 -1.69 6.67 -8.50
CA THR A 57 -1.73 6.97 -7.07
C THR A 57 -0.41 6.58 -6.41
N PRO A 58 0.29 7.50 -5.72
CA PRO A 58 1.55 7.22 -5.06
C PRO A 58 1.41 6.17 -3.95
N VAL A 59 2.41 5.29 -3.86
CA VAL A 59 2.49 4.22 -2.85
C VAL A 59 3.90 4.17 -2.27
N ALA A 60 4.00 4.10 -0.95
CA ALA A 60 5.24 3.82 -0.23
C ALA A 60 5.12 2.52 0.57
N ILE A 61 6.20 1.75 0.59
CA ILE A 61 6.36 0.60 1.48
C ILE A 61 7.51 0.90 2.42
N ILE A 62 7.21 0.93 3.71
CA ILE A 62 8.17 1.23 4.78
C ILE A 62 8.49 -0.08 5.50
N GLU A 63 9.65 -0.66 5.19
CA GLU A 63 10.18 -1.86 5.82
C GLU A 63 10.93 -1.51 7.10
N ARG A 64 10.72 -2.27 8.17
CA ARG A 64 11.48 -2.12 9.43
C ARG A 64 11.48 -0.67 9.94
N GLY A 65 10.31 -0.05 9.95
CA GLY A 65 10.12 1.35 10.36
C GLY A 65 10.78 1.68 11.72
N LEU A 66 11.40 2.86 11.81
CA LEU A 66 12.14 3.38 12.97
C LEU A 66 13.39 2.58 13.38
N ARG A 67 13.84 1.62 12.57
CA ARG A 67 15.09 0.89 12.81
C ARG A 67 16.24 1.45 11.97
N PRO A 68 17.51 1.27 12.38
CA PRO A 68 18.67 1.68 11.58
C PRO A 68 18.72 1.05 10.18
N ASP A 69 18.11 -0.13 10.02
CA ASP A 69 18.01 -0.87 8.76
C ASP A 69 16.67 -0.66 8.02
N GLN A 70 15.97 0.45 8.31
CA GLN A 70 14.75 0.85 7.60
C GLN A 70 15.03 1.00 6.09
N ARG A 71 14.08 0.53 5.28
CA ARG A 71 14.09 0.73 3.82
C ARG A 71 12.74 1.24 3.38
N VAL A 72 12.73 2.18 2.45
CA VAL A 72 11.50 2.69 1.84
C VAL A 72 11.55 2.40 0.35
N THR A 73 10.50 1.77 -0.16
CA THR A 73 10.29 1.55 -1.60
C THR A 73 9.10 2.38 -2.03
N VAL A 74 9.31 3.30 -2.99
CA VAL A 74 8.28 4.20 -3.49
C VAL A 74 7.93 3.86 -4.94
N GLY A 75 6.66 4.01 -5.28
CA GLY A 75 6.15 3.81 -6.63
C GLY A 75 4.72 4.29 -6.76
N THR A 76 4.04 3.76 -7.76
CA THR A 76 2.63 4.02 -8.03
C THR A 76 1.83 2.75 -7.81
N LEU A 77 0.51 2.86 -7.71
CA LEU A 77 -0.38 1.70 -7.61
C LEU A 77 -0.13 0.70 -8.76
N ALA A 78 0.19 1.21 -9.96
CA ALA A 78 0.48 0.39 -11.14
C ALA A 78 1.78 -0.42 -11.04
N ASP A 79 2.83 0.11 -10.39
CA ASP A 79 4.18 -0.47 -10.45
C ASP A 79 4.72 -1.02 -9.11
N ILE A 80 4.08 -0.68 -7.99
CA ILE A 80 4.65 -0.92 -6.66
C ILE A 80 4.85 -2.40 -6.37
N ALA A 81 3.97 -3.27 -6.86
CA ALA A 81 4.12 -4.72 -6.70
C ALA A 81 5.39 -5.24 -7.40
N GLY A 82 5.69 -4.72 -8.59
CA GLY A 82 6.90 -5.04 -9.34
C GLY A 82 8.16 -4.50 -8.65
N LYS A 83 8.12 -3.24 -8.20
CA LYS A 83 9.22 -2.61 -7.46
C LYS A 83 9.52 -3.32 -6.14
N ALA A 84 8.49 -3.68 -5.38
CA ALA A 84 8.63 -4.42 -4.13
C ALA A 84 9.30 -5.79 -4.35
N ARG A 85 8.91 -6.49 -5.42
CA ARG A 85 9.54 -7.77 -5.79
C ARG A 85 11.00 -7.60 -6.17
N ALA A 86 11.33 -6.61 -7.00
CA ALA A 86 12.69 -6.33 -7.44
C ALA A 86 13.60 -5.91 -6.27
N ALA A 87 13.07 -5.09 -5.34
CA ALA A 87 13.77 -4.67 -4.14
C ALA A 87 13.85 -5.76 -3.04
N GLY A 88 13.22 -6.92 -3.25
CA GLY A 88 13.20 -8.02 -2.29
C GLY A 88 12.51 -7.67 -0.97
N VAL A 89 11.44 -6.87 -1.03
CA VAL A 89 10.71 -6.40 0.17
C VAL A 89 10.21 -7.57 1.02
N ARG A 90 10.40 -7.49 2.34
CA ARG A 90 9.96 -8.50 3.31
C ARG A 90 9.19 -7.87 4.47
N PRO A 91 8.25 -8.61 5.09
CA PRO A 91 7.71 -8.24 6.39
C PRO A 91 8.82 -8.14 7.46
N PRO A 92 8.65 -7.30 8.50
CA PRO A 92 7.52 -6.40 8.74
C PRO A 92 7.63 -5.10 7.92
N ALA A 93 6.52 -4.72 7.29
CA ALA A 93 6.43 -3.48 6.54
C ALA A 93 4.99 -2.93 6.51
N VAL A 94 4.89 -1.61 6.38
CA VAL A 94 3.62 -0.87 6.25
C VAL A 94 3.52 -0.32 4.85
N ILE A 95 2.36 -0.48 4.20
CA ILE A 95 2.08 0.11 2.90
C ILE A 95 1.23 1.36 3.11
N VAL A 96 1.61 2.48 2.51
CA VAL A 96 0.89 3.75 2.54
C VAL A 96 0.53 4.13 1.12
N ILE A 97 -0.76 4.38 0.86
CA ILE A 97 -1.30 4.71 -0.47
C ILE A 97 -1.98 6.07 -0.39
N GLY A 98 -1.59 6.98 -1.29
CA GLY A 98 -2.18 8.31 -1.44
C GLY A 98 -1.14 9.43 -1.56
N GLY A 99 -1.60 10.64 -1.87
CA GLY A 99 -0.73 11.79 -2.16
C GLY A 99 0.22 12.22 -1.04
N VAL A 100 0.00 11.76 0.20
CA VAL A 100 0.94 11.99 1.32
C VAL A 100 2.33 11.41 1.05
N VAL A 101 2.44 10.38 0.20
CA VAL A 101 3.72 9.78 -0.19
C VAL A 101 4.63 10.78 -0.92
N ASN A 102 4.09 11.74 -1.66
CA ASN A 102 4.89 12.74 -2.37
C ASN A 102 5.69 13.64 -1.40
N LEU A 103 5.18 13.85 -0.18
CA LEU A 103 5.91 14.59 0.85
C LEU A 103 7.18 13.84 1.28
N TYR A 104 7.17 12.50 1.23
CA TYR A 104 8.37 11.73 1.53
C TYR A 104 9.45 11.96 0.48
N GLU A 105 9.10 12.07 -0.80
CA GLU A 105 10.07 12.42 -1.84
C GLU A 105 10.61 13.84 -1.67
N GLU A 106 9.76 14.80 -1.28
CA GLU A 106 10.15 16.20 -1.04
C GLU A 106 11.14 16.37 0.12
N PHE A 107 11.05 15.54 1.17
CA PHE A 107 11.92 15.62 2.36
C PHE A 107 13.02 14.55 2.43
N ALA A 108 13.12 13.67 1.42
CA ALA A 108 14.16 12.64 1.35
C ALA A 108 15.43 13.12 0.60
N GLU A 109 15.38 14.32 -0.01
CA GLU A 109 16.56 15.11 -0.43
C GLU A 109 17.09 15.98 0.71
#